data_AF-A0A7S0AAR5-F1
#
_entry.id   AF-A0A7S0AAR5-F1
#
_cell.length_a   1.000
_cell.length_b   1.000
_cell.length_c   1.000
_cell.angle_alpha   90.00
_cell.angle_beta   90.00
_cell.angle_gamma   90.00
#
_symmetry.space_group_name_H-M   'P 1'
#
loop_
_entity.id
_entity.type
_entity.pdbx_description
1 polymer ?
#
loop_
_entity_poly.entity_id
_entity_poly.type
_entity_poly.pdbx_seq_one_letter_code
_entity_poly.pdbx_strand_id
1 'polypeptide(L)'
;EERPGGAARCCGSQITTWCKASEGPPPCRYYGGKAKPLPTIELQLLGMFNAGTNLLRQLLLLNSPLADCSARDREGESFLCLGTAALAPPAIWKHTPPTDPFLSEFLRKPYHAVVAMVRAPLAQIASWRKEPYSLRSFTPNGRPNCLSGNRSIAKVEAKRCLLPYHLPPHNNSDLTYTMPGKLFEVQGVTGLWNFYTAGYEGLPQFAASHGSRAFVVEYEALLLQPEETITRLIRELSLHPPEAFTAVEGKTKMHGRPVKRTAAVDRLIHRRYLGNFDGDGELAALCRGLDLRLAATHMVPVAGHRTSYSSDCEGGAW
;
A
#
# COMPACT_ATOMS: atom_id res chain seq x y z
N GLU A 1 20.93 6.17 -48.65
CA GLU A 1 20.22 5.63 -47.48
C GLU A 1 18.73 5.91 -47.62
N GLU A 2 17.93 4.86 -47.84
CA GLU A 2 16.46 4.96 -47.84
C GLU A 2 15.96 5.14 -46.42
N ARG A 3 15.15 6.19 -46.17
CA ARG A 3 14.40 6.30 -44.93
C ARG A 3 13.32 5.20 -44.91
N PRO A 4 13.13 4.47 -43.80
CA PRO A 4 12.10 3.44 -43.72
C PRO A 4 10.73 4.05 -44.03
N GLY A 5 10.05 3.48 -45.02
CA GLY A 5 8.85 4.02 -45.66
C GLY A 5 7.61 4.01 -44.76
N GLY A 6 7.57 4.92 -43.79
CA GLY A 6 6.39 5.21 -42.99
C GLY A 6 5.21 5.74 -43.83
N ALA A 7 4.00 5.60 -43.27
CA ALA A 7 2.67 6.15 -43.59
C ALA A 7 2.24 6.36 -45.07
N ALA A 8 3.06 7.01 -45.90
CA ALA A 8 2.73 7.41 -47.27
C ALA A 8 2.44 6.24 -48.22
N ARG A 9 3.04 5.07 -48.00
CA ARG A 9 2.80 3.88 -48.84
C ARG A 9 1.44 3.21 -48.58
N CYS A 10 0.85 3.40 -47.40
CA CYS A 10 -0.30 2.59 -47.01
C CYS A 10 -1.64 3.26 -47.29
N CYS A 11 -1.78 4.56 -47.02
CA CYS A 11 -3.06 5.26 -47.23
C CYS A 11 -3.13 6.03 -48.57
N GLY A 12 -2.00 6.25 -49.25
CA GLY A 12 -1.98 6.97 -50.54
C GLY A 12 -2.74 8.31 -50.44
N SER A 13 -3.52 8.66 -51.47
CA SER A 13 -4.43 9.82 -51.49
C SER A 13 -5.87 9.49 -51.06
N GLN A 14 -6.14 8.27 -50.58
CA GLN A 14 -7.49 7.83 -50.25
C GLN A 14 -7.72 7.80 -48.74
N ILE A 15 -8.81 8.45 -48.31
CA ILE A 15 -9.20 8.63 -46.89
C ILE A 15 -9.58 7.28 -46.23
N THR A 16 -9.74 6.20 -47.00
CA THR A 16 -10.20 4.89 -46.51
C THR A 16 -9.46 3.73 -47.18
N THR A 17 -8.17 3.55 -46.89
CA THR A 17 -7.42 2.33 -47.28
C THR A 17 -7.08 1.50 -46.04
N TRP A 18 -7.15 0.18 -46.19
CA TRP A 18 -6.90 -0.78 -45.11
C TRP A 18 -5.39 -1.04 -44.91
N CYS A 19 -4.87 -0.76 -43.72
CA CYS A 19 -3.45 -0.92 -43.41
C CYS A 19 -3.15 -2.16 -42.55
N LYS A 20 -2.00 -2.80 -42.81
CA LYS A 20 -1.53 -4.01 -42.09
C LYS A 20 -0.68 -3.70 -40.84
N ALA A 21 -0.13 -2.50 -40.71
CA ALA A 21 0.71 -2.08 -39.58
C ALA A 21 0.09 -0.87 -38.88
N SER A 22 0.06 -0.85 -37.53
CA SER A 22 -0.69 0.09 -36.68
C SER A 22 -0.01 1.45 -36.47
N GLU A 23 0.83 1.90 -37.40
CA GLU A 23 1.75 3.03 -37.22
C GLU A 23 1.33 4.29 -37.99
N GLY A 24 0.09 4.39 -38.46
CA GLY A 24 -0.42 5.54 -39.22
C GLY A 24 -1.26 6.49 -38.37
N PRO A 25 -1.19 7.82 -38.58
CA PRO A 25 -2.14 8.75 -37.98
C PRO A 25 -3.55 8.58 -38.61
N PRO A 26 -4.63 8.98 -37.90
CA PRO A 26 -5.99 9.01 -38.47
C PRO A 26 -5.98 9.75 -39.84
N PRO A 27 -6.68 9.27 -40.90
CA PRO A 27 -7.93 8.50 -40.89
C PRO A 27 -7.83 7.02 -41.33
N CYS A 28 -6.65 6.39 -41.26
CA CYS A 28 -6.48 5.01 -41.73
C CYS A 28 -7.30 3.98 -40.89
N ARG A 29 -7.95 3.01 -41.56
CA ARG A 29 -8.66 1.88 -40.92
C ARG A 29 -7.78 0.62 -40.95
N TYR A 30 -7.68 -0.10 -39.85
CA TYR A 30 -6.83 -1.29 -39.72
C TYR A 30 -7.68 -2.55 -39.72
N TYR A 31 -7.20 -3.62 -40.39
CA TYR A 31 -7.90 -4.92 -40.40
C TYR A 31 -8.22 -5.34 -38.96
N GLY A 32 -9.39 -5.95 -38.78
CA GLY A 32 -9.94 -6.44 -37.51
C GLY A 32 -9.12 -7.56 -36.84
N GLY A 33 -7.81 -7.35 -36.67
CA GLY A 33 -7.06 -8.00 -35.61
C GLY A 33 -7.73 -7.62 -34.31
N LYS A 34 -8.25 -8.63 -33.60
CA LYS A 34 -8.72 -8.48 -32.22
C LYS A 34 -7.69 -7.57 -31.53
N ALA A 35 -8.13 -6.40 -31.08
CA ALA A 35 -7.26 -5.47 -30.38
C ALA A 35 -6.45 -6.28 -29.38
N LYS A 36 -5.11 -6.22 -29.47
CA LYS A 36 -4.24 -6.99 -28.58
C LYS A 36 -4.76 -6.70 -27.18
N PRO A 37 -5.25 -7.70 -26.42
CA PRO A 37 -5.88 -7.45 -25.15
C PRO A 37 -4.94 -6.58 -24.33
N LEU A 38 -5.47 -5.51 -23.75
CA LEU A 38 -4.68 -4.61 -22.91
C LEU A 38 -3.89 -5.47 -21.93
N PRO A 39 -2.59 -5.18 -21.72
CA PRO A 39 -1.80 -5.94 -20.76
C PRO A 39 -2.55 -5.97 -19.43
N THR A 40 -2.81 -7.18 -18.93
CA THR A 40 -3.46 -7.39 -17.65
C THR A 40 -2.53 -6.83 -16.58
N ILE A 41 -2.97 -5.78 -15.90
CA ILE A 41 -2.28 -5.28 -14.71
C ILE A 41 -2.83 -6.05 -13.53
N GLU A 42 -1.92 -6.64 -12.76
CA GLU A 42 -2.20 -7.28 -11.48
C GLU A 42 -1.61 -6.42 -10.37
N LEU A 43 -2.48 -5.80 -9.58
CA LEU A 43 -2.10 -4.81 -8.57
C LEU A 43 -2.35 -5.34 -7.17
N GLN A 44 -1.29 -5.54 -6.41
CA GLN A 44 -1.35 -5.90 -5.00
C GLN A 44 -1.21 -4.65 -4.13
N LEU A 45 -2.17 -4.42 -3.25
CA LEU A 45 -2.06 -3.38 -2.22
C LEU A 45 -1.51 -3.99 -0.94
N LEU A 46 -0.50 -3.35 -0.37
CA LEU A 46 0.14 -3.73 0.87
C LEU A 46 0.08 -2.58 1.86
N GLY A 47 0.22 -2.89 3.13
CA GLY A 47 0.40 -1.91 4.18
C GLY A 47 0.37 -2.58 5.53
N MET A 48 0.93 -1.93 6.54
CA MET A 48 0.76 -2.38 7.92
C MET A 48 -0.71 -2.39 8.34
N PHE A 49 -1.03 -3.09 9.43
CA PHE A 49 -2.35 -2.97 10.06
C PHE A 49 -2.72 -1.50 10.25
N ASN A 50 -3.92 -1.07 9.88
CA ASN A 50 -4.34 0.34 9.99
C ASN A 50 -3.53 1.37 9.16
N ALA A 51 -2.73 0.98 8.17
CA ALA A 51 -2.01 1.93 7.32
C ALA A 51 -2.91 2.69 6.30
N GLY A 52 -4.18 2.31 6.16
CA GLY A 52 -5.12 2.99 5.26
C GLY A 52 -5.41 2.28 3.94
N THR A 53 -4.97 1.02 3.79
CA THR A 53 -5.14 0.24 2.56
C THR A 53 -6.58 0.15 2.04
N ASN A 54 -7.58 0.12 2.94
CA ASN A 54 -8.99 0.15 2.53
C ASN A 54 -9.39 1.48 1.85
N LEU A 55 -8.87 2.61 2.34
CA LEU A 55 -9.13 3.93 1.72
C LEU A 55 -8.49 3.98 0.34
N LEU A 56 -7.23 3.55 0.22
CA LEU A 56 -6.53 3.49 -1.06
C LEU A 56 -7.28 2.60 -2.07
N ARG A 57 -7.70 1.41 -1.64
CA ARG A 57 -8.47 0.50 -2.49
C ARG A 57 -9.76 1.13 -3.01
N GLN A 58 -10.57 1.72 -2.12
CA GLN A 58 -11.82 2.36 -2.50
C GLN A 58 -11.59 3.52 -3.47
N LEU A 59 -10.58 4.34 -3.21
CA LEU A 59 -10.23 5.45 -4.09
C LEU A 59 -9.78 4.98 -5.48
N LEU A 60 -8.95 3.93 -5.57
CA LEU A 60 -8.55 3.35 -6.85
C LEU A 60 -9.74 2.77 -7.62
N LEU A 61 -10.63 2.04 -6.95
CA LEU A 61 -11.83 1.47 -7.57
C LEU A 61 -12.81 2.54 -8.08
N LEU A 62 -12.91 3.68 -7.39
CA LEU A 62 -13.78 4.78 -7.80
C LEU A 62 -13.21 5.63 -8.94
N ASN A 63 -11.89 5.60 -9.13
CA ASN A 63 -11.19 6.57 -9.99
C ASN A 63 -10.34 5.92 -11.09
N SER A 64 -10.42 4.61 -11.30
CA SER A 64 -9.62 3.93 -12.32
C SER A 64 -10.43 2.79 -12.96
N PRO A 65 -10.01 2.26 -14.12
CA PRO A 65 -10.67 1.10 -14.73
C PRO A 65 -10.39 -0.21 -13.99
N LEU A 66 -9.69 -0.18 -12.85
CA LEU A 66 -9.40 -1.37 -12.05
C LEU A 66 -10.67 -1.98 -11.49
N ALA A 67 -10.77 -3.30 -11.56
CA ALA A 67 -11.76 -4.09 -10.86
C ALA A 67 -11.15 -4.70 -9.59
N ASP A 68 -12.01 -5.03 -8.64
CA ASP A 68 -11.65 -5.86 -7.51
C ASP A 68 -11.60 -7.32 -7.94
N CYS A 69 -10.40 -7.90 -7.95
CA CYS A 69 -10.16 -9.26 -8.42
C CYS A 69 -9.76 -10.19 -7.27
N SER A 70 -9.98 -9.75 -6.04
CA SER A 70 -9.72 -10.55 -4.85
C SER A 70 -10.58 -11.83 -4.90
N ALA A 71 -9.94 -13.00 -4.83
CA ALA A 71 -10.63 -14.29 -4.95
C ALA A 71 -11.65 -14.49 -3.82
N ARG A 72 -11.42 -13.83 -2.68
CA ARG A 72 -12.32 -13.83 -1.53
C ARG A 72 -12.48 -12.37 -1.10
N ASP A 73 -13.71 -11.86 -1.12
CA ASP A 73 -14.09 -10.56 -0.54
C ASP A 73 -13.99 -10.59 1.00
N ARG A 74 -12.82 -10.93 1.51
CA ARG A 74 -12.49 -10.91 2.93
C ARG A 74 -11.53 -9.76 3.13
N GLU A 75 -11.73 -9.02 4.23
CA GLU A 75 -10.97 -7.82 4.60
C GLU A 75 -9.44 -7.97 4.54
N GLY A 76 -8.88 -9.17 4.41
CA GLY A 76 -7.43 -9.41 4.28
C GLY A 76 -6.85 -9.30 2.87
N GLU A 77 -7.63 -9.55 1.82
CA GLU A 77 -7.12 -9.51 0.44
C GLU A 77 -7.30 -8.09 -0.13
N SER A 78 -6.32 -7.62 -0.91
CA SER A 78 -6.41 -6.31 -1.57
C SER A 78 -5.75 -6.38 -2.93
N PHE A 79 -6.39 -7.15 -3.80
CA PHE A 79 -5.92 -7.42 -5.15
C PHE A 79 -6.86 -6.78 -6.17
N LEU A 80 -6.30 -5.91 -7.01
CA LEU A 80 -7.01 -5.21 -8.07
C LEU A 80 -6.45 -5.64 -9.42
N CYS A 81 -7.28 -5.69 -10.46
CA CYS A 81 -6.79 -6.06 -11.78
C CYS A 81 -7.50 -5.36 -12.94
N LEU A 82 -6.90 -5.42 -14.13
CA LEU A 82 -7.53 -5.05 -15.40
C LEU A 82 -7.81 -6.28 -16.25
N GLY A 83 -9.03 -6.38 -16.76
CA GLY A 83 -9.48 -7.46 -17.63
C GLY A 83 -9.99 -8.69 -16.88
N THR A 84 -10.23 -9.78 -17.61
CA THR A 84 -10.55 -11.07 -17.02
C THR A 84 -9.26 -11.67 -16.48
N ALA A 85 -9.05 -11.63 -15.16
CA ALA A 85 -7.91 -12.28 -14.52
C ALA A 85 -7.84 -13.75 -14.97
N ALA A 86 -6.73 -14.12 -15.60
CA ALA A 86 -6.49 -15.48 -16.04
C ALA A 86 -6.06 -16.31 -14.84
N LEU A 87 -7.01 -17.04 -14.24
CA LEU A 87 -6.83 -17.92 -13.09
C LEU A 87 -6.51 -17.15 -11.79
N ALA A 88 -7.15 -17.55 -10.68
CA ALA A 88 -7.02 -16.88 -9.39
C ALA A 88 -5.54 -16.74 -8.98
N PRO A 89 -4.95 -15.53 -9.03
CA PRO A 89 -3.57 -15.37 -8.62
C PRO A 89 -3.46 -15.66 -7.11
N PRO A 90 -2.30 -16.11 -6.62
CA PRO A 90 -2.10 -16.30 -5.19
C PRO A 90 -2.27 -14.94 -4.51
N ALA A 91 -3.41 -14.74 -3.86
CA ALA A 91 -3.72 -13.50 -3.18
C ALA A 91 -2.72 -13.33 -2.02
N ILE A 92 -1.81 -12.36 -2.16
CA ILE A 92 -0.93 -11.96 -1.08
C ILE A 92 -1.78 -11.19 -0.08
N TRP A 93 -1.64 -11.52 1.20
CA TRP A 93 -2.35 -10.81 2.25
C TRP A 93 -1.87 -9.37 2.30
N LYS A 94 -2.79 -8.40 2.44
CA LYS A 94 -2.41 -6.98 2.40
C LYS A 94 -1.46 -6.54 3.52
N HIS A 95 -1.36 -7.33 4.59
CA HIS A 95 -0.44 -7.10 5.71
C HIS A 95 0.79 -8.03 5.64
N THR A 96 1.08 -8.61 4.48
CA THR A 96 2.30 -9.40 4.24
C THR A 96 3.55 -8.55 4.51
N PRO A 97 4.52 -9.07 5.27
CA PRO A 97 5.77 -8.38 5.54
C PRO A 97 6.60 -8.22 4.25
N PRO A 98 7.44 -7.17 4.16
CA PRO A 98 8.23 -6.91 2.95
C PRO A 98 9.26 -8.00 2.63
N THR A 99 9.65 -8.81 3.62
CA THR A 99 10.59 -9.94 3.47
C THR A 99 9.93 -11.23 3.01
N ASP A 100 8.63 -11.22 2.73
CA ASP A 100 7.92 -12.42 2.32
C ASP A 100 8.38 -12.89 0.92
N PRO A 101 8.83 -14.14 0.76
CA PRO A 101 9.22 -14.70 -0.53
C PRO A 101 8.12 -14.68 -1.58
N PHE A 102 6.83 -14.79 -1.22
CA PHE A 102 5.72 -14.70 -2.17
C PHE A 102 5.59 -13.29 -2.74
N LEU A 103 5.86 -12.25 -1.94
CA LEU A 103 5.91 -10.88 -2.44
C LEU A 103 7.05 -10.71 -3.45
N SER A 104 8.22 -11.26 -3.14
CA SER A 104 9.35 -11.26 -4.06
C SER A 104 9.04 -12.00 -5.36
N GLU A 105 8.38 -13.16 -5.28
CA GLU A 105 7.93 -13.93 -6.46
C GLU A 105 6.91 -13.15 -7.29
N PHE A 106 5.96 -12.49 -6.65
CA PHE A 106 4.96 -11.64 -7.32
C PHE A 106 5.63 -10.50 -8.09
N LEU A 107 6.59 -9.81 -7.46
CA LEU A 107 7.35 -8.72 -8.09
C LEU A 107 8.35 -9.19 -9.14
N ARG A 108 8.63 -10.49 -9.30
CA ARG A 108 9.43 -10.98 -10.43
C ARG A 108 8.63 -11.12 -11.73
N LYS A 109 7.31 -11.06 -11.66
CA LYS A 109 6.44 -11.23 -12.82
C LYS A 109 6.28 -9.88 -13.55
N PRO A 110 6.47 -9.84 -14.88
CA PRO A 110 6.23 -8.62 -15.64
C PRO A 110 4.75 -8.23 -15.55
N TYR A 111 4.45 -6.93 -15.64
CA TYR A 111 3.09 -6.36 -15.54
C TYR A 111 2.41 -6.45 -14.16
N HIS A 112 3.07 -7.03 -13.17
CA HIS A 112 2.63 -6.96 -11.79
C HIS A 112 3.04 -5.62 -11.18
N ALA A 113 2.18 -5.09 -10.31
CA ALA A 113 2.42 -3.87 -9.57
C ALA A 113 2.11 -4.06 -8.08
N VAL A 114 2.90 -3.42 -7.23
CA VAL A 114 2.64 -3.36 -5.78
C VAL A 114 2.48 -1.90 -5.37
N VAL A 115 1.51 -1.61 -4.51
CA VAL A 115 1.42 -0.32 -3.83
C VAL A 115 1.44 -0.56 -2.34
N ALA A 116 2.53 -0.15 -1.70
CA ALA A 116 2.74 -0.30 -0.27
C ALA A 116 2.40 0.99 0.46
N MET A 117 1.49 0.90 1.43
CA MET A 117 1.10 2.02 2.26
C MET A 117 1.95 2.15 3.52
N VAL A 118 2.47 3.34 3.72
CA VAL A 118 3.16 3.78 4.94
C VAL A 118 2.37 4.91 5.61
N ARG A 119 2.65 5.14 6.88
CA ARG A 119 1.96 6.13 7.71
C ARG A 119 2.92 6.70 8.74
N ALA A 120 2.69 7.94 9.20
CA ALA A 120 3.48 8.53 10.27
C ALA A 120 3.60 7.56 11.48
N PRO A 121 4.81 7.31 12.00
CA PRO A 121 5.09 6.23 12.94
C PRO A 121 4.24 6.32 14.20
N LEU A 122 4.16 7.51 14.80
CA LEU A 122 3.40 7.70 16.03
C LEU A 122 1.88 7.66 15.78
N ALA A 123 1.41 8.13 14.64
CA ALA A 123 0.01 7.97 14.25
C ALA A 123 -0.36 6.51 14.01
N GLN A 124 0.55 5.74 13.40
CA GLN A 124 0.42 4.30 13.15
C GLN A 124 0.39 3.51 14.47
N ILE A 125 1.33 3.79 15.38
CA ILE A 125 1.41 3.14 16.70
C ILE A 125 0.20 3.50 17.56
N ALA A 126 -0.27 4.76 17.55
CA ALA A 126 -1.50 5.15 18.24
C ALA A 126 -2.71 4.38 17.69
N SER A 127 -2.71 4.11 16.38
CA SER A 127 -3.75 3.29 15.74
C SER A 127 -3.67 1.82 16.14
N TRP A 128 -2.48 1.26 16.33
CA TRP A 128 -2.30 -0.11 16.85
C TRP A 128 -2.66 -0.21 18.33
N ARG A 129 -2.36 0.80 19.15
CA ARG A 129 -2.79 0.85 20.56
C ARG A 129 -4.31 0.78 20.68
N LYS A 130 -5.03 1.47 19.79
CA LYS A 130 -6.50 1.43 19.72
C LYS A 130 -7.01 0.08 19.19
N GLU A 131 -6.46 -0.38 18.07
CA GLU A 131 -6.86 -1.62 17.40
C GLU A 131 -5.61 -2.46 17.07
N PRO A 132 -5.19 -3.34 17.98
CA PRO A 132 -3.92 -4.05 17.87
C PRO A 132 -3.93 -5.24 16.89
N TYR A 133 -5.10 -5.75 16.48
CA TYR A 133 -5.21 -6.94 15.62
C TYR A 133 -4.35 -8.11 16.12
N SER A 134 -3.56 -8.73 15.24
CA SER A 134 -2.61 -9.80 15.55
C SER A 134 -1.47 -9.38 16.48
N LEU A 135 -1.33 -8.09 16.83
CA LEU A 135 -0.36 -7.62 17.83
C LEU A 135 -0.85 -7.81 19.27
N ARG A 136 -2.14 -8.13 19.48
CA ARG A 136 -2.74 -8.48 20.78
C ARG A 136 -2.73 -9.98 21.06
N SER A 137 -2.28 -10.79 20.11
CA SER A 137 -2.30 -12.24 20.24
C SER A 137 -1.27 -12.72 21.26
N PHE A 138 -1.32 -14.01 21.58
CA PHE A 138 -0.22 -14.69 22.24
C PHE A 138 0.63 -15.38 21.16
N THR A 139 1.93 -15.49 21.41
CA THR A 139 2.84 -16.30 20.60
C THR A 139 2.44 -17.77 20.71
N PRO A 140 2.92 -18.66 19.81
CA PRO A 140 2.67 -20.11 19.92
C PRO A 140 3.00 -20.69 21.31
N ASN A 141 3.97 -20.10 22.00
CA ASN A 141 4.40 -20.51 23.34
C ASN A 141 3.57 -19.87 24.46
N GLY A 142 2.40 -19.30 24.16
CA GLY A 142 1.52 -18.63 25.11
C GLY A 142 2.05 -17.30 25.64
N ARG A 143 3.10 -16.71 25.05
CA ARG A 143 3.64 -15.42 25.53
C ARG A 143 2.82 -14.26 24.96
N PRO A 144 2.50 -13.22 25.72
CA PRO A 144 1.81 -12.03 25.20
C PRO A 144 2.65 -11.33 24.12
N ASN A 145 2.06 -11.08 22.95
CA ASN A 145 2.67 -10.30 21.86
C ASN A 145 2.74 -8.80 22.23
N CYS A 146 3.30 -7.96 21.34
CA CYS A 146 3.64 -6.54 21.55
C CYS A 146 2.63 -5.76 22.38
N LEU A 147 1.37 -5.76 21.96
CA LEU A 147 0.31 -4.91 22.50
C LEU A 147 -0.68 -5.70 23.35
N SER A 148 -0.21 -6.81 23.92
CA SER A 148 -1.00 -7.65 24.83
C SER A 148 -0.85 -7.20 26.29
N GLY A 149 -1.95 -7.24 27.04
CA GLY A 149 -1.94 -7.13 28.50
C GLY A 149 -1.82 -5.71 29.09
N ASN A 150 -2.47 -4.72 28.49
CA ASN A 150 -2.55 -3.33 28.98
C ASN A 150 -1.21 -2.74 29.47
N ARG A 151 -0.14 -2.98 28.72
CA ARG A 151 1.21 -2.54 29.06
C ARG A 151 1.40 -1.07 28.67
N SER A 152 2.20 -0.35 29.46
CA SER A 152 2.73 0.95 29.03
C SER A 152 3.61 0.77 27.79
N ILE A 153 3.65 1.78 26.94
CA ILE A 153 4.44 1.75 25.71
C ILE A 153 5.93 1.51 26.00
N ALA A 154 6.50 2.13 27.03
CA ALA A 154 7.89 1.89 27.43
C ALA A 154 8.19 0.40 27.70
N LYS A 155 7.23 -0.35 28.28
CA LYS A 155 7.38 -1.80 28.51
C LYS A 155 7.20 -2.62 27.24
N VAL A 156 6.43 -2.12 26.27
CA VAL A 156 6.28 -2.73 24.94
C VAL A 156 7.58 -2.57 24.15
N GLU A 157 8.16 -1.37 24.15
CA GLU A 157 9.40 -1.04 23.46
C GLU A 157 10.60 -1.86 23.95
N ALA A 158 10.62 -2.23 25.23
CA ALA A 158 11.65 -3.10 25.79
C ALA A 158 11.51 -4.59 25.41
N LYS A 159 10.46 -4.99 24.69
CA LYS A 159 10.18 -6.41 24.37
C LYS A 159 10.30 -6.72 22.90
N ARG A 160 10.58 -8.00 22.62
CA ARG A 160 10.46 -8.53 21.26
C ARG A 160 9.01 -8.76 20.89
N CYS A 161 8.70 -8.34 19.69
CA CYS A 161 7.46 -8.44 18.98
C CYS A 161 7.55 -9.57 17.97
N LEU A 162 6.56 -10.48 17.98
CA LEU A 162 6.52 -11.56 17.02
C LEU A 162 5.42 -11.27 15.99
N LEU A 163 5.80 -11.18 14.73
CA LEU A 163 4.85 -11.12 13.65
C LEU A 163 4.53 -12.54 13.19
N PRO A 164 3.24 -12.93 13.17
CA PRO A 164 2.85 -14.12 12.46
C PRO A 164 3.22 -13.91 10.99
N TYR A 165 4.08 -14.79 10.47
CA TYR A 165 4.14 -14.99 9.03
C TYR A 165 2.82 -15.64 8.62
N HIS A 166 2.28 -15.30 7.47
CA HIS A 166 1.06 -15.92 6.95
C HIS A 166 1.47 -16.73 5.74
N LEU A 167 1.55 -18.05 5.88
CA LEU A 167 1.63 -18.92 4.70
C LEU A 167 0.22 -18.95 4.09
N PRO A 168 0.02 -18.50 2.83
CA PRO A 168 -1.21 -18.83 2.12
C PRO A 168 -1.28 -20.36 1.88
N PRO A 169 -2.48 -20.96 1.79
CA PRO A 169 -3.79 -20.31 1.76
C PRO A 169 -4.52 -20.31 3.12
N HIS A 170 -5.10 -19.15 3.46
CA HIS A 170 -6.03 -18.98 4.55
C HIS A 170 -7.32 -19.78 4.31
N ASN A 171 -7.38 -21.04 4.74
CA ASN A 171 -8.66 -21.70 4.96
C ASN A 171 -9.11 -21.48 6.40
N ASN A 172 -9.90 -20.43 6.66
CA ASN A 172 -10.40 -20.15 8.02
C ASN A 172 -11.34 -21.25 8.56
N SER A 173 -11.79 -22.20 7.73
CA SER A 173 -12.52 -23.40 8.18
C SER A 173 -11.61 -24.61 8.44
N ASP A 174 -10.30 -24.48 8.22
CA ASP A 174 -9.34 -25.53 8.52
C ASP A 174 -8.59 -25.20 9.81
N LEU A 175 -9.02 -25.84 10.90
CA LEU A 175 -8.39 -25.76 12.22
C LEU A 175 -6.99 -26.37 12.25
N THR A 176 -6.52 -26.99 11.15
CA THR A 176 -5.15 -27.51 11.02
C THR A 176 -4.12 -26.43 10.66
N TYR A 177 -4.46 -25.15 10.88
CA TYR A 177 -3.58 -23.99 10.73
C TYR A 177 -2.23 -24.23 11.42
N THR A 178 -1.26 -24.73 10.67
CA THR A 178 0.13 -24.77 11.09
C THR A 178 0.63 -23.34 10.94
N MET A 179 0.65 -22.62 12.07
CA MET A 179 1.46 -21.41 12.22
C MET A 179 2.79 -21.66 11.51
N PRO A 180 3.20 -20.81 10.56
CA PRO A 180 4.47 -21.02 9.90
C PRO A 180 5.59 -21.16 10.91
N GLY A 181 6.52 -22.07 10.62
CA GLY A 181 7.68 -22.32 11.47
C GLY A 181 8.65 -21.13 11.60
N LYS A 182 8.38 -19.97 10.99
CA LYS A 182 9.22 -18.77 11.07
C LYS A 182 8.38 -17.56 11.51
N LEU A 183 8.71 -17.01 12.67
CA LEU A 183 8.20 -15.74 13.17
C LEU A 183 9.25 -14.67 12.90
N PHE A 184 8.84 -13.48 12.48
CA PHE A 184 9.74 -12.34 12.42
C PHE A 184 9.77 -11.68 13.80
N GLU A 185 10.96 -11.59 14.39
CA GLU A 185 11.17 -10.88 15.64
C GLU A 185 11.62 -9.44 15.36
N VAL A 186 10.92 -8.48 15.94
CA VAL A 186 11.29 -7.05 15.90
C VAL A 186 11.29 -6.50 17.32
N GLN A 187 12.04 -5.43 17.58
CA GLN A 187 12.09 -4.81 18.91
C GLN A 187 10.97 -3.78 19.04
N GLY A 188 10.02 -3.99 19.95
CA GLY A 188 8.94 -3.04 20.20
C GLY A 188 8.00 -2.81 19.02
N VAL A 189 7.11 -1.84 19.16
CA VAL A 189 6.23 -1.39 18.07
C VAL A 189 6.94 -0.41 17.15
N THR A 190 7.98 0.29 17.62
CA THR A 190 8.82 1.12 16.74
C THR A 190 9.63 0.27 15.78
N GLY A 191 10.29 -0.80 16.24
CA GLY A 191 11.02 -1.72 15.38
C GLY A 191 10.10 -2.44 14.39
N LEU A 192 8.85 -2.67 14.76
CA LEU A 192 7.82 -3.14 13.83
C LEU A 192 7.58 -2.14 12.69
N TRP A 193 7.37 -0.86 13.02
CA TRP A 193 7.20 0.18 12.01
C TRP A 193 8.45 0.35 11.13
N ASN A 194 9.65 0.37 11.74
CA ASN A 194 10.92 0.48 11.03
C ASN A 194 11.07 -0.68 10.03
N PHE A 195 10.79 -1.91 10.47
CA PHE A 195 10.90 -3.12 9.64
C PHE A 195 10.01 -3.06 8.41
N TYR A 196 8.72 -2.72 8.56
CA TYR A 196 7.80 -2.63 7.43
C TYR A 196 8.19 -1.49 6.49
N THR A 197 8.43 -0.30 7.04
CA THR A 197 8.70 0.90 6.23
C THR A 197 10.01 0.76 5.45
N ALA A 198 11.08 0.29 6.08
CA ALA A 198 12.37 0.08 5.40
C ALA A 198 12.25 -0.95 4.27
N GLY A 199 11.52 -2.04 4.51
CA GLY A 199 11.31 -3.04 3.48
C GLY A 199 10.42 -2.55 2.34
N TYR A 200 9.41 -1.72 2.62
CA TYR A 200 8.58 -1.08 1.59
C TYR A 200 9.36 -0.08 0.73
N GLU A 201 10.23 0.73 1.33
CA GLU A 201 11.14 1.64 0.61
C GLU A 201 12.10 0.89 -0.34
N GLY A 202 12.43 -0.37 -0.05
CA GLY A 202 13.24 -1.22 -0.93
C GLY A 202 12.48 -1.81 -2.13
N LEU A 203 11.14 -1.86 -2.09
CA LEU A 203 10.34 -2.52 -3.14
C LEU A 203 10.47 -1.86 -4.52
N PRO A 204 10.43 -0.51 -4.68
CA PRO A 204 10.57 0.12 -5.99
C PRO A 204 11.85 -0.29 -6.73
N GLN A 205 12.99 -0.31 -6.02
CA GLN A 205 14.26 -0.72 -6.61
C GLN A 205 14.25 -2.20 -7.00
N PHE A 206 13.73 -3.08 -6.14
CA PHE A 206 13.61 -4.51 -6.43
C PHE A 206 12.67 -4.78 -7.62
N ALA A 207 11.54 -4.08 -7.69
CA ALA A 207 10.57 -4.23 -8.76
C ALA A 207 11.16 -3.80 -10.12
N ALA A 208 11.85 -2.65 -10.14
CA ALA A 208 12.49 -2.11 -11.33
C ALA A 208 13.53 -3.08 -11.92
N SER A 209 14.28 -3.82 -11.09
CA SER A 209 15.26 -4.81 -11.59
C SER A 209 14.62 -6.05 -12.23
N HIS A 210 13.31 -6.23 -12.12
CA HIS A 210 12.58 -7.37 -12.67
C HIS A 210 11.49 -6.97 -13.68
N GLY A 211 11.44 -5.71 -14.10
CA GLY A 211 10.43 -5.22 -15.05
C GLY A 211 9.00 -5.20 -14.47
N SER A 212 8.85 -5.22 -13.14
CA SER A 212 7.61 -4.97 -12.44
C SER A 212 7.62 -3.54 -11.85
N ARG A 213 6.56 -3.17 -11.13
CA ARG A 213 6.45 -1.84 -10.52
C ARG A 213 6.12 -1.94 -9.05
N ALA A 214 6.70 -1.08 -8.24
CA ALA A 214 6.30 -0.93 -6.86
C ALA A 214 6.33 0.55 -6.47
N PHE A 215 5.34 0.95 -5.67
CA PHE A 215 5.14 2.32 -5.22
C PHE A 215 4.94 2.35 -3.71
N VAL A 216 5.48 3.39 -3.07
CA VAL A 216 5.18 3.69 -1.67
C VAL A 216 4.22 4.88 -1.63
N VAL A 217 3.15 4.75 -0.85
CA VAL A 217 2.14 5.81 -0.69
C VAL A 217 1.96 6.11 0.79
N GLU A 218 2.15 7.38 1.15
CA GLU A 218 1.85 7.90 2.47
C GLU A 218 0.33 8.03 2.69
N TYR A 219 -0.17 7.47 3.80
CA TYR A 219 -1.55 7.64 4.23
C TYR A 219 -1.96 9.11 4.33
N GLU A 220 -1.06 9.95 4.81
CA GLU A 220 -1.23 11.38 5.01
C GLU A 220 -1.41 12.12 3.68
N ALA A 221 -0.58 11.81 2.67
CA ALA A 221 -0.74 12.36 1.33
C ALA A 221 -2.07 11.92 0.72
N LEU A 222 -2.41 10.63 0.85
CA LEU A 222 -3.69 10.09 0.39
C LEU A 222 -4.89 10.76 1.05
N LEU A 223 -4.79 11.14 2.33
CA LEU A 223 -5.90 11.74 3.06
C LEU A 223 -6.06 13.24 2.77
N LEU A 224 -4.94 13.97 2.73
CA LEU A 224 -4.89 15.42 2.56
C LEU A 224 -5.02 15.84 1.10
N GLN A 225 -4.45 15.06 0.17
CA GLN A 225 -4.44 15.33 -1.27
C GLN A 225 -4.83 14.06 -2.06
N PRO A 226 -6.05 13.52 -1.88
CA PRO A 226 -6.43 12.24 -2.46
C PRO A 226 -6.43 12.27 -4.00
N GLU A 227 -6.90 13.36 -4.61
CA GLU A 227 -6.98 13.51 -6.06
C GLU A 227 -5.59 13.48 -6.70
N GLU A 228 -4.67 14.29 -6.18
CA GLU A 228 -3.28 14.34 -6.64
C GLU A 228 -2.60 12.98 -6.48
N THR A 229 -2.73 12.37 -5.29
CA THR A 229 -2.10 11.08 -4.96
C THR A 229 -2.60 9.96 -5.87
N ILE A 230 -3.91 9.86 -6.06
CA ILE A 230 -4.53 8.80 -6.88
C ILE A 230 -4.26 9.02 -8.36
N THR A 231 -4.35 10.27 -8.83
CA THR A 231 -4.03 10.61 -10.23
C THR A 231 -2.59 10.27 -10.58
N ARG A 232 -1.63 10.60 -9.69
CA ARG A 232 -0.22 10.22 -9.86
C ARG A 232 -0.07 8.71 -9.95
N LEU A 233 -0.65 7.96 -9.01
CA LEU A 233 -0.54 6.51 -8.98
C LEU A 233 -1.14 5.85 -10.23
N ILE A 234 -2.30 6.32 -10.71
CA ILE A 234 -2.93 5.82 -11.93
C ILE A 234 -2.01 6.04 -13.15
N ARG A 235 -1.38 7.20 -13.26
CA ARG A 235 -0.41 7.48 -14.34
C ARG A 235 0.81 6.57 -14.26
N GLU A 236 1.33 6.34 -13.06
CA GLU A 236 2.47 5.43 -12.83
C GLU A 236 2.13 3.97 -13.16
N LEU A 237 0.86 3.59 -12.99
CA LEU A 237 0.30 2.32 -13.46
C LEU A 237 0.08 2.28 -14.98
N SER A 238 0.41 3.35 -15.71
CA SER A 238 0.19 3.52 -17.15
C SER A 238 -1.29 3.45 -17.53
N LEU A 239 -2.13 3.98 -16.64
CA LEU A 239 -3.57 4.10 -16.83
C LEU A 239 -3.96 5.56 -17.06
N HIS A 240 -5.12 5.76 -17.66
CA HIS A 240 -5.69 7.08 -17.87
C HIS A 240 -6.43 7.50 -16.59
N PRO A 241 -6.05 8.64 -15.96
CA PRO A 241 -6.85 9.22 -14.88
C PRO A 241 -8.27 9.56 -15.34
N PRO A 242 -9.24 9.57 -14.43
CA PRO A 242 -10.60 9.95 -14.77
C PRO A 242 -10.66 11.46 -15.05
N GLU A 243 -11.65 11.89 -15.84
CA GLU A 243 -11.89 13.32 -16.08
C GLU A 243 -12.36 14.04 -14.81
N ALA A 244 -13.06 13.32 -13.92
CA ALA A 244 -13.55 13.82 -12.65
C ALA A 244 -13.16 12.87 -11.51
N PHE A 245 -12.61 13.44 -10.44
CA PHE A 245 -12.23 12.69 -9.25
C PHE A 245 -13.41 12.50 -8.29
N THR A 246 -13.60 11.26 -7.83
CA THR A 246 -14.59 10.89 -6.80
C THR A 246 -13.91 10.60 -5.47
N ALA A 247 -14.16 11.46 -4.48
CA ALA A 247 -13.63 11.31 -3.13
C ALA A 247 -14.42 10.30 -2.28
N VAL A 248 -13.76 9.73 -1.27
CA VAL A 248 -14.41 8.92 -0.23
C VAL A 248 -14.57 9.76 1.04
N GLU A 249 -15.79 10.23 1.31
CA GLU A 249 -16.10 11.03 2.50
C GLU A 249 -16.57 10.18 3.70
N GLY A 250 -17.07 8.98 3.42
CA GLY A 250 -17.60 8.03 4.38
C GLY A 250 -16.53 7.27 5.17
N LYS A 251 -17.00 6.31 5.97
CA LYS A 251 -16.14 5.38 6.71
C LYS A 251 -15.65 4.29 5.74
N THR A 252 -14.36 3.98 5.78
CA THR A 252 -13.73 2.95 4.92
C THR A 252 -13.61 1.57 5.58
N LYS A 253 -14.02 1.46 6.85
CA LYS A 253 -14.00 0.22 7.63
C LYS A 253 -15.36 0.03 8.29
N MET A 254 -15.74 -1.23 8.50
CA MET A 254 -16.97 -1.58 9.20
C MET A 254 -16.76 -1.74 10.71
N HIS A 255 -15.51 -1.93 11.16
CA HIS A 255 -15.14 -2.16 12.56
C HIS A 255 -14.23 -1.06 13.15
N GLY A 256 -13.94 -1.13 14.45
CA GLY A 256 -12.91 -0.31 15.12
C GLY A 256 -13.26 1.17 15.34
N ARG A 257 -14.55 1.52 15.44
CA ARG A 257 -15.07 2.91 15.53
C ARG A 257 -14.44 3.82 14.46
N PRO A 258 -14.77 3.61 13.18
CA PRO A 258 -14.21 4.40 12.09
C PRO A 258 -14.73 5.84 12.16
N VAL A 259 -13.88 6.80 11.79
CA VAL A 259 -14.23 8.22 11.71
C VAL A 259 -14.42 8.63 10.24
N LYS A 260 -15.15 9.71 10.00
CA LYS A 260 -15.26 10.33 8.68
C LYS A 260 -13.92 10.96 8.26
N ARG A 261 -13.76 11.21 6.96
CA ARG A 261 -12.54 11.84 6.40
C ARG A 261 -12.19 13.15 7.10
N THR A 262 -13.15 14.05 7.27
CA THR A 262 -12.96 15.35 7.94
C THR A 262 -12.34 15.24 9.33
N ALA A 263 -12.83 14.30 10.15
CA ALA A 263 -12.29 14.05 11.48
C ALA A 263 -10.89 13.39 11.45
N ALA A 264 -10.61 12.55 10.44
CA ALA A 264 -9.28 12.00 10.25
C ALA A 264 -8.27 13.09 9.84
N VAL A 265 -8.67 13.99 8.94
CA VAL A 265 -7.88 15.16 8.50
C VAL A 265 -7.59 16.08 9.69
N ASP A 266 -8.63 16.44 10.46
CA ASP A 266 -8.47 17.27 11.67
C ASP A 266 -7.50 16.66 12.68
N ARG A 267 -7.60 15.35 12.94
CA ARG A 267 -6.68 14.63 13.83
C ARG A 267 -5.24 14.68 13.33
N LEU A 268 -5.04 14.61 12.01
CA LEU A 268 -3.73 14.61 11.40
C LEU A 268 -3.08 15.99 11.43
N ILE A 269 -3.80 17.02 10.96
CA ILE A 269 -3.31 18.41 10.91
C ILE A 269 -2.89 18.89 12.29
N HIS A 270 -3.70 18.61 13.30
CA HIS A 270 -3.44 19.02 14.69
C HIS A 270 -2.63 18.00 15.48
N ARG A 271 -2.08 16.97 14.83
CA ARG A 271 -1.27 15.89 15.44
C ARG A 271 -1.88 15.32 16.73
N ARG A 272 -3.21 15.26 16.84
CA ARG A 272 -3.90 14.86 18.09
C ARG A 272 -3.64 13.41 18.48
N TYR A 273 -3.01 12.63 17.60
CA TYR A 273 -2.54 11.30 17.96
C TYR A 273 -1.37 11.33 18.96
N LEU A 274 -0.59 12.41 19.05
CA LEU A 274 0.51 12.54 20.00
C LEU A 274 0.03 12.50 21.45
N GLY A 275 -1.14 13.09 21.72
CA GLY A 275 -1.79 13.02 23.05
C GLY A 275 -2.16 11.61 23.53
N ASN A 276 -1.95 10.57 22.71
CA ASN A 276 -2.05 9.18 23.17
C ASN A 276 -0.78 8.69 23.90
N PHE A 277 0.24 9.54 24.05
CA PHE A 277 1.56 9.20 24.60
C PHE A 277 2.03 10.19 25.67
N ASP A 278 1.10 10.96 26.27
CA ASP A 278 1.41 11.98 27.29
C ASP A 278 1.85 11.39 28.65
N GLY A 279 1.82 10.06 28.82
CA GLY A 279 2.25 9.39 30.05
C GLY A 279 3.77 9.20 30.15
N ASP A 280 4.29 9.09 31.39
CA ASP A 280 5.64 8.67 31.85
C ASP A 280 6.75 8.45 30.78
N GLY A 281 7.03 9.44 29.93
CA GLY A 281 8.05 9.35 28.88
C GLY A 281 7.74 8.32 27.78
N GLU A 282 6.48 7.97 27.53
CA GLU A 282 6.07 7.04 26.47
C GLU A 282 6.50 7.57 25.09
N LEU A 283 6.27 8.86 24.81
CA LEU A 283 6.71 9.50 23.57
C LEU A 283 8.23 9.44 23.39
N ALA A 284 8.99 9.73 24.46
CA ALA A 284 10.45 9.65 24.45
C ALA A 284 10.94 8.22 24.17
N ALA A 285 10.28 7.22 24.76
CA ALA A 285 10.60 5.82 24.54
C ALA A 285 10.37 5.41 23.07
N LEU A 286 9.26 5.85 22.47
CA LEU A 286 8.98 5.62 21.05
C LEU A 286 10.03 6.30 20.17
N CYS A 287 10.29 7.60 20.39
CA CYS A 287 11.23 8.35 19.57
C CYS A 287 12.66 7.80 19.64
N ARG A 288 13.08 7.20 20.76
CA ARG A 288 14.37 6.49 20.86
C ARG A 288 14.44 5.20 20.04
N GLY A 289 13.31 4.50 19.87
CA GLY A 289 13.24 3.25 19.11
C GLY A 289 13.02 3.44 17.60
N LEU A 290 12.56 4.62 17.19
CA LEU A 290 12.31 4.93 15.78
C LEU A 290 13.60 5.17 15.00
N ASP A 291 13.65 4.64 13.78
CA ASP A 291 14.64 5.05 12.80
C ASP A 291 14.25 6.44 12.27
N LEU A 292 14.78 7.49 12.90
CA LEU A 292 14.47 8.87 12.53
C LEU A 292 14.99 9.25 11.15
N ARG A 293 16.00 8.55 10.61
CA ARG A 293 16.48 8.80 9.23
C ARG A 293 15.48 8.28 8.23
N LEU A 294 14.97 7.08 8.44
CA LEU A 294 13.88 6.51 7.64
C LEU A 294 12.61 7.36 7.77
N ALA A 295 12.24 7.79 8.98
CA ALA A 295 11.10 8.69 9.16
C ALA A 295 11.27 10.03 8.41
N ALA A 296 12.50 10.56 8.35
CA ALA A 296 12.77 11.81 7.66
C ALA A 296 12.65 11.74 6.12
N THR A 297 12.67 10.54 5.51
CA THR A 297 12.48 10.40 4.05
C THR A 297 11.03 10.65 3.63
N HIS A 298 10.07 10.47 4.54
CA HIS A 298 8.65 10.67 4.28
C HIS A 298 8.20 12.08 4.66
N MET A 299 7.88 12.87 3.64
CA MET A 299 7.51 14.28 3.75
C MET A 299 6.07 14.49 3.28
N VAL A 300 5.20 14.96 4.16
CA VAL A 300 3.76 15.08 3.88
C VAL A 300 3.29 16.54 3.98
N PRO A 301 2.32 16.96 3.15
CA PRO A 301 1.88 18.36 3.09
C PRO A 301 0.85 18.64 4.17
N VAL A 302 1.26 19.18 5.31
CA VAL A 302 0.38 19.54 6.44
C VAL A 302 0.24 21.05 6.48
N ALA A 303 -1.00 21.56 6.36
CA ALA A 303 -1.31 22.98 6.44
C ALA A 303 -0.46 23.88 5.50
N GLY A 304 -0.17 23.38 4.29
CA GLY A 304 0.62 24.12 3.29
C GLY A 304 2.14 24.01 3.46
N HIS A 305 2.63 23.31 4.49
CA HIS A 305 4.06 23.06 4.70
C HIS A 305 4.38 21.57 4.53
N ARG A 306 5.60 21.26 4.07
CA ARG A 306 6.09 19.88 4.07
C ARG A 306 6.63 19.54 5.45
N THR A 307 6.10 18.49 6.04
CA THR A 307 6.46 18.02 7.38
C THR A 307 6.99 16.60 7.30
N SER A 308 8.15 16.34 7.90
CA SER A 308 8.70 14.99 7.99
C SER A 308 7.98 14.17 9.07
N TYR A 309 7.96 12.85 8.93
CA TYR A 309 7.53 12.00 10.05
C TYR A 309 8.45 12.10 11.27
N SER A 310 9.74 12.41 11.09
CA SER A 310 10.68 12.62 12.20
C SER A 310 10.30 13.82 13.06
N SER A 311 9.62 14.83 12.49
CA SER A 311 9.26 16.05 13.19
C SER A 311 8.28 15.85 14.35
N ASP A 312 7.64 14.69 14.45
CA ASP A 312 6.85 14.32 15.63
C ASP A 312 7.72 14.07 16.87
N CYS A 313 9.02 13.83 16.67
CA CYS A 313 10.03 13.69 17.71
C CYS A 313 10.90 14.95 17.87
N GLU A 314 10.67 15.99 17.06
CA GLU A 314 11.40 17.26 17.09
C GLU A 314 10.53 18.30 17.81
N GLY A 315 10.72 18.51 19.11
CA GLY A 315 9.96 19.54 19.83
C GLY A 315 9.75 19.34 21.34
N GLY A 316 10.15 18.19 21.89
CA GLY A 316 10.08 17.95 23.33
C GLY A 316 11.46 18.06 23.98
N ALA A 317 11.63 19.02 24.88
CA ALA A 317 12.50 18.80 26.03
C ALA A 317 11.95 17.56 26.76
N TRP A 318 12.66 16.44 26.63
CA TRP A 318 12.24 15.13 27.12
C TRP A 318 12.39 14.99 28.64
#